data_AF-A0AAW0X0Y0-F1
#
_entry.id   AF-A0AAW0X0Y0-F1
#
_cell.length_a   1.000
_cell.length_b   1.000
_cell.length_c   1.000
_cell.angle_alpha   90.00
_cell.angle_beta   90.00
_cell.angle_gamma   90.00
#
_symmetry.space_group_name_H-M   'P 1'
#
loop_
_entity.id
_entity.type
_entity.pdbx_description
1 polymer ?
#
loop_
_entity_poly.entity_id
_entity_poly.type
_entity_poly.pdbx_seq_one_letter_code
_entity_poly.pdbx_strand_id
1 'polypeptide(L)'
;ESVALRILAMIDADAAMFPDGTCFLYLLLVCVHSSYCGRGIARMMIQKVLEMGRERGIDAACVQVTNTLTAKIFTRLGFEIVNSLDLSTIADEFGLDLSLIPQEETTIKLMLKR
;
A
#
# COMPACT_ATOMS: atom_id res chain seq x y z
N GLU A 1 -4.83 21.43 -2.86
CA GLU A 1 -4.22 20.10 -2.69
C GLU A 1 -5.27 19.15 -2.09
N SER A 2 -5.32 17.89 -2.52
CA SER A 2 -6.36 16.94 -2.05
C SER A 2 -6.07 16.45 -0.63
N VAL A 3 -7.09 16.32 0.21
CA VAL A 3 -7.00 15.72 1.57
C VAL A 3 -6.37 14.33 1.50
N ALA A 4 -6.72 13.53 0.49
CA ALA A 4 -6.16 12.20 0.31
C ALA A 4 -4.64 12.22 0.11
N LEU A 5 -4.11 13.17 -0.67
CA LEU A 5 -2.66 13.28 -0.90
C LEU A 5 -1.92 13.67 0.37
N ARG A 6 -2.49 14.58 1.18
CA ARG A 6 -1.92 14.95 2.47
C ARG A 6 -1.86 13.77 3.43
N ILE A 7 -2.92 12.97 3.50
CA ILE A 7 -2.97 11.76 4.35
C ILE A 7 -1.95 10.72 3.88
N LEU A 8 -1.83 10.48 2.58
CA LEU A 8 -0.84 9.54 2.05
C LEU A 8 0.60 10.02 2.31
N ALA A 9 0.85 11.33 2.28
CA ALA A 9 2.15 11.90 2.63
C ALA A 9 2.52 11.71 4.12
N MET A 10 1.54 11.54 5.02
CA MET A 10 1.81 11.27 6.44
C MET A 10 2.39 9.87 6.69
N ILE A 11 2.23 8.95 5.74
CA ILE A 11 2.75 7.57 5.82
C ILE A 11 3.63 7.24 4.62
N ASP A 12 4.34 8.22 4.09
CA ASP A 12 5.23 8.00 2.97
C ASP A 12 6.48 7.23 3.38
N ALA A 13 7.14 6.63 2.40
CA ALA A 13 8.44 6.02 2.60
C ALA A 13 9.48 7.12 2.82
N ASP A 14 10.11 7.13 3.99
CA ASP A 14 11.20 8.05 4.30
C ASP A 14 12.54 7.53 3.72
N ALA A 15 13.51 8.42 3.55
CA ALA A 15 14.89 8.12 3.14
C ALA A 15 15.57 7.11 4.08
N ALA A 16 15.13 7.00 5.33
CA ALA A 16 15.59 5.94 6.24
C ALA A 16 15.17 4.52 5.79
N MET A 17 14.08 4.40 5.01
CA MET A 17 13.56 3.12 4.50
C MET A 17 14.27 2.70 3.21
N PHE A 18 14.74 3.67 2.42
CA PHE A 18 15.45 3.49 1.16
C PHE A 18 16.66 4.43 1.12
N PRO A 19 17.90 3.91 1.27
CA PRO A 19 19.11 4.71 1.15
C PRO A 19 19.15 5.51 -0.16
N ASP A 20 19.78 6.68 -0.14
CA ASP A 20 19.91 7.55 -1.31
C ASP A 20 20.40 6.76 -2.54
N GLY A 21 19.68 6.90 -3.66
CA GLY A 21 19.96 6.19 -4.91
C GLY A 21 19.33 4.79 -5.02
N THR A 22 18.59 4.32 -4.00
CA THR A 22 17.84 3.07 -4.09
C THR A 22 16.65 3.23 -5.05
N CYS A 23 16.62 2.42 -6.10
CA CYS A 23 15.45 2.28 -6.96
C CYS A 23 14.51 1.24 -6.35
N PHE A 24 13.22 1.56 -6.28
CA PHE A 24 12.18 0.64 -5.79
C PHE A 24 10.92 0.76 -6.64
N LEU A 25 10.12 -0.31 -6.67
CA LEU A 25 8.80 -0.29 -7.28
C LEU A 25 7.77 0.30 -6.32
N TYR A 26 7.07 1.34 -6.73
CA TYR A 26 5.90 1.85 -6.00
C TYR A 26 4.61 1.29 -6.61
N LEU A 27 3.93 0.40 -5.90
CA LEU A 27 2.66 -0.17 -6.36
C LEU A 27 1.50 0.74 -5.94
N LEU A 28 1.17 1.72 -6.79
CA LEU A 28 0.18 2.74 -6.48
C LEU A 28 -1.25 2.18 -6.32
N LEU A 29 -1.69 1.31 -7.23
CA LEU A 29 -3.07 0.83 -7.27
C LEU A 29 -3.16 -0.57 -7.85
N VAL A 30 -4.00 -1.40 -7.24
CA VAL A 30 -4.38 -2.72 -7.77
C VAL A 30 -5.89 -2.85 -7.72
N CYS A 31 -6.50 -3.02 -8.88
CA CYS A 31 -7.95 -3.21 -8.99
C CYS A 31 -8.25 -4.45 -9.81
N VAL A 32 -9.24 -5.23 -9.36
CA VAL A 32 -9.78 -6.37 -10.09
C VAL A 32 -11.27 -6.12 -10.27
N HIS A 33 -11.76 -6.26 -11.50
CA HIS A 33 -13.18 -6.12 -11.78
C HIS A 33 -13.98 -7.16 -10.99
N SER A 34 -15.12 -6.76 -10.41
CA SER A 34 -15.90 -7.57 -9.46
C SER A 34 -16.28 -8.96 -10.00
N SER A 35 -16.65 -9.06 -11.28
CA SER A 35 -16.95 -10.33 -11.97
C SER A 35 -15.78 -11.33 -12.04
N TYR A 36 -14.56 -10.90 -11.72
CA TYR A 36 -13.34 -11.71 -11.78
C TYR A 36 -12.65 -11.86 -10.41
N CYS A 37 -13.25 -11.36 -9.34
CA CYS A 37 -12.76 -11.55 -7.97
C CYS A 37 -12.71 -13.05 -7.58
N GLY A 38 -11.91 -13.38 -6.56
CA GLY A 38 -11.76 -14.75 -6.05
C GLY A 38 -10.86 -15.67 -6.89
N ARG A 39 -10.36 -15.21 -8.04
CA ARG A 39 -9.51 -16.01 -8.97
C ARG A 39 -8.01 -15.79 -8.79
N GLY A 40 -7.58 -15.10 -7.74
CA GLY A 40 -6.18 -14.80 -7.49
C GLY A 40 -5.53 -13.76 -8.42
N ILE A 41 -6.32 -13.03 -9.23
CA ILE A 41 -5.82 -12.09 -10.25
C ILE A 41 -4.93 -10.99 -9.64
N ALA A 42 -5.35 -10.37 -8.54
CA ALA A 42 -4.54 -9.35 -7.87
C ALA A 42 -3.15 -9.88 -7.50
N ARG A 43 -3.08 -11.10 -6.93
CA ARG A 43 -1.81 -11.75 -6.60
C ARG A 43 -0.95 -11.98 -7.85
N MET A 44 -1.54 -12.48 -8.93
CA MET A 44 -0.81 -12.72 -10.18
C MET A 44 -0.25 -11.41 -10.77
N MET A 45 -1.04 -10.33 -10.78
CA MET A 45 -0.59 -9.02 -11.26
C MET A 45 0.56 -8.48 -10.41
N ILE A 46 0.44 -8.53 -9.08
CA ILE A 46 1.49 -8.08 -8.17
C ILE A 46 2.76 -8.91 -8.38
N GLN A 47 2.66 -10.24 -8.44
CA GLN A 47 3.81 -11.10 -8.70
C GLN A 47 4.49 -10.78 -10.03
N LYS A 48 3.71 -10.53 -11.09
CA LYS A 48 4.27 -10.19 -12.40
C LYS A 48 5.00 -8.85 -12.38
N VAL A 49 4.45 -7.84 -11.70
CA VAL A 49 5.12 -6.53 -11.54
C VAL A 49 6.42 -6.68 -10.74
N LEU A 50 6.43 -7.48 -9.68
CA LEU A 50 7.66 -7.75 -8.91
C LEU A 50 8.71 -8.50 -9.74
N GLU A 51 8.30 -9.43 -10.59
CA GLU A 51 9.19 -10.10 -11.54
C GLU A 51 9.79 -9.10 -12.54
N MET A 52 8.97 -8.23 -13.14
CA MET A 52 9.42 -7.18 -14.05
C MET A 52 10.39 -6.19 -13.37
N GLY A 53 10.23 -5.93 -12.07
CA GLY A 53 11.18 -5.15 -11.28
C GLY A 53 12.55 -5.83 -11.20
N ARG A 54 12.57 -7.10 -10.80
CA ARG A 54 13.81 -7.88 -10.68
C ARG A 54 14.54 -8.01 -12.02
N GLU A 55 13.81 -8.21 -13.12
CA GLU A 55 14.37 -8.22 -14.48
C GLU A 55 15.07 -6.90 -14.86
N ARG A 56 14.72 -5.80 -14.18
CA ARG A 56 15.31 -4.47 -14.35
C ARG A 56 16.32 -4.10 -13.27
N GLY A 57 16.70 -5.04 -12.40
CA GLY A 57 17.61 -4.81 -11.27
C GLY A 57 16.97 -4.04 -10.11
N ILE A 58 15.64 -4.07 -9.99
CA ILE A 58 14.89 -3.45 -8.89
C ILE A 58 14.38 -4.56 -7.97
N ASP A 59 15.04 -4.73 -6.83
CA ASP A 59 14.71 -5.78 -5.86
C ASP A 59 13.77 -5.31 -4.74
N ALA A 60 13.64 -3.99 -4.57
CA ALA A 60 12.80 -3.39 -3.55
C ALA A 60 11.42 -2.99 -4.08
N ALA A 61 10.39 -3.13 -3.24
CA ALA A 61 9.04 -2.67 -3.54
C ALA A 61 8.35 -2.06 -2.31
N CYS A 62 7.48 -1.08 -2.55
CA CYS A 62 6.73 -0.35 -1.55
C CYS A 62 5.26 -0.20 -1.98
N VAL A 63 4.35 -0.23 -1.01
CA VAL A 63 2.91 -0.04 -1.24
C VAL A 63 2.24 0.58 -0.02
N GLN A 64 1.31 1.50 -0.25
CA GLN A 64 0.35 1.96 0.74
C GLN A 64 -0.95 1.18 0.59
N VAL A 65 -1.41 0.54 1.65
CA VAL A 65 -2.55 -0.36 1.63
C VAL A 65 -3.65 0.14 2.53
N THR A 66 -4.83 0.34 1.96
CA THR A 66 -6.01 0.91 2.64
C THR A 66 -7.03 -0.15 3.08
N ASN A 67 -6.99 -1.36 2.50
CA ASN A 67 -7.93 -2.43 2.86
C ASN A 67 -7.22 -3.71 3.35
N THR A 68 -7.93 -4.45 4.21
CA THR A 68 -7.38 -5.63 4.89
C THR A 68 -7.12 -6.80 3.94
N LEU A 69 -7.90 -6.93 2.87
CA LEU A 69 -7.72 -7.99 1.88
C LEU A 69 -6.38 -7.85 1.13
N THR A 70 -6.07 -6.63 0.68
CA THR A 70 -4.86 -6.32 -0.06
C THR A 70 -3.64 -6.46 0.85
N ALA A 71 -3.75 -6.06 2.13
CA ALA A 71 -2.67 -6.22 3.09
C ALA A 71 -2.30 -7.71 3.26
N LYS A 72 -3.29 -8.60 3.35
CA LYS A 72 -3.07 -10.06 3.40
C LYS A 72 -2.38 -10.61 2.15
N ILE A 73 -2.67 -10.07 0.97
CA ILE A 73 -1.99 -10.46 -0.27
C ILE A 73 -0.52 -10.08 -0.19
N PHE A 74 -0.22 -8.84 0.19
CA PHE A 74 1.16 -8.35 0.31
C PHE A 74 1.95 -9.09 1.39
N THR A 75 1.37 -9.34 2.57
CA THR A 75 1.99 -10.18 3.61
C THR A 75 2.37 -11.56 3.07
N ARG A 76 1.46 -12.22 2.33
CA ARG A 76 1.75 -13.53 1.71
C ARG A 76 2.81 -13.49 0.62
N LEU A 77 3.11 -12.31 0.08
CA LEU A 77 4.18 -12.09 -0.89
C LEU A 77 5.50 -11.65 -0.25
N GLY A 78 5.56 -11.63 1.09
CA GLY A 78 6.77 -11.29 1.85
C GLY A 78 6.95 -9.79 2.09
N PHE A 79 5.89 -8.99 2.01
CA PHE A 79 5.95 -7.60 2.45
C PHE A 79 5.72 -7.52 3.96
N GLU A 80 6.43 -6.59 4.58
CA GLU A 80 6.34 -6.28 6.00
C GLU A 80 5.71 -4.90 6.19
N ILE A 81 4.95 -4.71 7.28
CA ILE A 81 4.42 -3.39 7.64
C ILE A 81 5.56 -2.61 8.27
N VAL A 82 5.91 -1.45 7.69
CA VAL A 82 6.98 -0.58 8.18
C VAL A 82 6.45 0.70 8.81
N ASN A 83 5.23 1.11 8.47
CA ASN A 83 4.52 2.22 9.10
C ASN A 83 3.00 2.04 8.96
N SER A 84 2.22 2.72 9.81
CA SER A 84 0.76 2.72 9.74
C SER A 84 0.16 3.99 10.31
N LEU A 85 -0.95 4.44 9.72
CA LEU A 85 -1.75 5.55 10.20
C LEU A 85 -3.18 5.07 10.45
N ASP A 86 -3.62 5.22 11.70
CA ASP A 86 -5.02 5.12 12.05
C ASP A 86 -5.73 6.44 11.76
N LEU A 87 -6.65 6.42 10.80
CA LEU A 87 -7.42 7.58 10.38
C LEU A 87 -8.26 8.17 11.52
N SER A 88 -8.57 7.39 12.56
CA SER A 88 -9.29 7.91 13.73
C SER A 88 -8.53 9.00 14.48
N THR A 89 -7.19 8.96 14.42
CA THR A 89 -6.31 9.91 15.12
C THR A 89 -6.22 11.27 14.43
N ILE A 90 -6.64 11.34 13.16
CA ILE A 90 -6.56 12.54 12.32
C ILE A 90 -7.92 12.96 11.76
N ALA A 91 -9.00 12.28 12.15
CA ALA A 91 -10.32 12.47 11.56
C ALA A 91 -10.82 13.91 11.73
N ASP A 92 -10.70 14.47 12.93
CA ASP A 92 -11.14 15.84 13.22
C ASP A 92 -10.30 16.89 12.46
N GLU A 93 -8.98 16.69 12.38
CA GLU A 93 -8.06 17.62 11.72
C GLU A 93 -8.36 17.72 10.21
N PHE A 94 -8.69 16.60 9.59
CA PHE A 94 -8.92 16.51 8.14
C PHE A 94 -10.40 16.49 7.74
N GLY A 95 -11.32 16.58 8.72
CA GLY A 95 -12.76 16.51 8.49
C GLY A 95 -13.21 15.19 7.87
N LEU A 96 -12.63 14.07 8.31
CA LEU A 96 -12.96 12.74 7.81
C LEU A 96 -14.22 12.21 8.50
N ASP A 97 -15.21 11.84 7.70
CA ASP A 97 -16.37 11.10 8.19
C ASP A 97 -16.05 9.60 8.23
N LEU A 98 -15.59 9.14 9.38
CA LEU A 98 -15.26 7.72 9.60
C LEU A 98 -16.48 6.81 9.49
N SER A 99 -17.71 7.32 9.55
CA SER A 99 -18.91 6.49 9.36
C SER A 99 -19.05 5.93 7.95
N LEU A 100 -18.33 6.53 6.99
CA LEU A 100 -18.28 6.09 5.59
C LEU A 100 -17.21 5.02 5.34
N ILE A 101 -16.37 4.71 6.34
CA ILE A 101 -15.27 3.76 6.23
C ILE A 101 -15.61 2.54 7.10
N PRO A 102 -15.51 1.30 6.58
CA PRO A 102 -15.66 0.11 7.42
C PRO A 102 -14.70 0.16 8.60
N GLN A 103 -15.15 -0.24 9.80
CA GLN A 103 -14.33 -0.12 11.02
C GLN A 103 -12.99 -0.87 10.90
N GLU A 104 -12.97 -1.98 10.18
CA GLU A 104 -11.76 -2.77 9.89
C GLU A 104 -10.81 -2.15 8.83
N GLU A 105 -11.18 -1.02 8.22
CA GLU A 105 -10.43 -0.34 7.15
C GLU A 105 -10.01 1.09 7.53
N THR A 106 -10.01 1.44 8.81
CA THR A 106 -9.55 2.76 9.29
C THR A 106 -8.02 2.91 9.33
N THR A 107 -7.26 1.86 9.05
CA THR A 107 -5.79 1.89 9.12
C THR A 107 -5.15 1.76 7.74
N ILE A 108 -4.45 2.81 7.31
CA ILE A 108 -3.58 2.77 6.14
C ILE A 108 -2.21 2.25 6.56
N LYS A 109 -1.66 1.29 5.80
CA LYS A 109 -0.40 0.61 6.12
C LYS A 109 0.61 0.85 5.00
N LEU A 110 1.79 1.33 5.36
CA LEU A 110 2.94 1.32 4.46
C LEU A 110 3.62 -0.04 4.59
N MET A 111 3.72 -0.76 3.48
CA MET A 111 4.34 -2.08 3.43
C MET A 111 5.51 -2.11 2.47
N LEU A 112 6.57 -2.80 2.85
CA LEU A 112 7.84 -2.84 2.12
C LEU A 112 8.30 -4.28 1.92
N LYS A 113 8.94 -4.54 0.79
CA LYS A 113 9.65 -5.78 0.49
C LYS A 113 11.05 -5.46 -0.01
N ARG A 114 12.03 -6.21 0.48
CA ARG A 114 13.43 -6.19 0.05
C ARG A 114 13.80 -7.49 -0.66
#